data_AF-A0A2J6XKT7-F1
#
_entry.id   AF-A0A2J6XKT7-F1
#
_cell.length_a   1.000
_cell.length_b   1.000
_cell.length_c   1.000
_cell.angle_alpha   90.00
_cell.angle_beta   90.00
_cell.angle_gamma   90.00
#
_symmetry.space_group_name_H-M   'P 1'
#
loop_
_entity.id
_entity.type
_entity.pdbx_description
1 polymer ?
#
loop_
_entity_poly.entity_id
_entity_poly.type
_entity_poly.pdbx_seq_one_letter_code
_entity_poly.pdbx_strand_id
1 'polypeptide(L)'
;MANFYYLLAINLSLLTFYLGVLIYALPIPDRGVKRWSGILIKDSILSFIIIISIYFIYNYINNLANSLGGSWGYFNLWLTNAITLSVSTKALIILLSSLLTKVPLGSQMISMISPINDALTAEIIFLAGLWGIYFIVNSLGQTILMFGLVLYSIPFRVARDAGAWFISFILVFSIGLQIMPVFITNIAESSGVNLNNQAISMGLTFINAKAYYRDNPIKNSLIYVYTYNNSYNQIAIYKTDNNGNIISPIYGNEISLPSEVPSYFFSVIDDVAFKLYPFPLYPYNLSFRNNQEYILYTNNILYENENYTLAFEGNNGNYNSFTNGNTVYIYGNTGYVEIRALDECVNNISYSNFVETKGTWNFNNLEGIYYKFTPINQSSNSYLEFNVNNCTQPKLNVKYSDYANNYLGIQNILTPSILEFFLLYYITIPLIYFSLLISITYGLARLLGGRRGIIPRVI
;
A
#
# COMPACT_ATOMS: atom_id res chain seq x y z
N MET A 1 -12.43 -1.94 46.74
CA MET A 1 -10.99 -2.23 46.90
C MET A 1 -10.11 -0.99 46.80
N ALA A 2 -10.28 -0.10 45.80
CA ALA A 2 -9.47 1.13 45.65
C ALA A 2 -9.52 2.08 46.87
N ASN A 3 -10.69 2.29 47.47
CA ASN A 3 -10.83 3.13 48.68
C ASN A 3 -10.03 2.59 49.89
N PHE A 4 -9.85 1.27 50.00
CA PHE A 4 -9.08 0.66 51.09
C PHE A 4 -7.59 1.03 50.96
N TYR A 5 -7.00 0.86 49.78
CA TYR A 5 -5.59 1.18 49.53
C TYR A 5 -5.32 2.69 49.66
N TYR A 6 -6.25 3.53 49.23
CA TYR A 6 -6.14 4.99 49.40
C TYR A 6 -6.11 5.40 50.89
N LEU A 7 -7.04 4.88 51.70
CA LEU A 7 -7.06 5.11 53.15
C LEU A 7 -5.80 4.56 53.83
N LEU A 8 -5.34 3.39 53.40
CA LEU A 8 -4.11 2.78 53.91
C LEU A 8 -2.89 3.66 53.62
N ALA A 9 -2.77 4.21 52.41
CA ALA A 9 -1.68 5.12 52.04
C ALA A 9 -1.68 6.40 52.90
N ILE A 10 -2.86 6.98 53.16
CA ILE A 10 -3.00 8.14 54.06
C ILE A 10 -2.56 7.78 55.48
N ASN A 11 -3.04 6.66 56.03
CA ASN A 11 -2.69 6.23 57.38
C ASN A 11 -1.19 5.95 57.53
N LEU A 12 -0.56 5.32 56.53
CA LEU A 12 0.89 5.12 56.48
C LEU A 12 1.64 6.46 56.41
N SER A 13 1.15 7.41 55.62
CA SER A 13 1.73 8.76 55.56
C SER A 13 1.62 9.49 56.90
N LEU A 14 0.49 9.39 57.61
CA LEU A 14 0.35 9.96 58.95
C LEU A 14 1.25 9.26 59.97
N LEU A 15 1.37 7.94 59.90
CA LEU A 15 2.27 7.17 60.75
C LEU A 15 3.72 7.62 60.57
N THR A 16 4.17 7.85 59.32
CA THR A 16 5.53 8.36 59.07
C THR A 16 5.75 9.75 59.64
N PHE A 17 4.75 10.63 59.57
CA PHE A 17 4.80 11.95 60.19
C PHE A 17 4.96 11.84 61.72
N TYR A 18 4.10 11.05 62.37
CA TYR A 18 4.14 10.89 63.84
C TYR A 18 5.44 10.24 64.31
N LEU A 19 5.95 9.23 63.61
CA LEU A 19 7.27 8.65 63.90
C LEU A 19 8.37 9.72 63.78
N GLY A 20 8.32 10.55 62.75
CA GLY A 20 9.25 11.67 62.57
C GLY A 20 9.21 12.66 63.74
N VAL A 21 8.01 13.09 64.17
CA VAL A 21 7.83 14.01 65.30
C VAL A 21 8.29 13.38 66.62
N LEU A 22 7.97 12.12 66.88
CA LEU A 22 8.41 11.40 68.08
C LEU A 22 9.94 11.31 68.15
N ILE A 23 10.59 10.98 67.03
CA ILE A 23 12.06 10.92 66.96
C ILE A 23 12.67 12.32 67.18
N TYR A 24 12.00 13.38 66.73
CA TYR A 24 12.44 14.77 66.96
C TYR A 24 12.40 15.14 68.44
N ALA A 25 11.32 14.76 69.11
CA ALA A 25 11.01 15.10 70.50
C ALA A 25 11.83 14.30 71.52
N LEU A 26 12.45 13.19 71.11
CA LEU A 26 13.29 12.39 71.99
C LEU A 26 14.48 13.21 72.55
N PRO A 27 14.76 13.12 73.86
CA PRO A 27 15.88 13.79 74.51
C PRO A 27 17.21 13.05 74.25
N ILE A 28 17.46 12.63 73.01
CA ILE A 28 18.68 11.94 72.59
C ILE A 28 19.54 12.93 71.80
N PRO A 29 20.78 13.24 72.24
CA PRO A 29 21.64 14.23 71.58
C PRO A 29 22.41 13.67 70.37
N ASP A 30 21.88 12.66 69.67
CA ASP A 30 22.51 12.17 68.44
C ASP A 30 22.00 12.94 67.20
N ARG A 31 22.95 13.53 66.46
CA ARG A 31 22.68 14.24 65.20
C ARG A 31 22.18 13.30 64.10
N GLY A 32 22.60 12.03 64.12
CA GLY A 32 22.15 11.01 63.17
C GLY A 32 20.64 10.78 63.29
N VAL A 33 20.18 10.42 64.50
CA VAL A 33 18.77 10.17 64.81
C VAL A 33 17.89 11.40 64.52
N LYS A 34 18.32 12.61 64.90
CA LYS A 34 17.55 13.85 64.62
C LYS A 34 17.45 14.17 63.13
N ARG A 35 18.45 13.81 62.32
CA ARG A 35 18.40 13.97 60.86
C ARG A 35 17.32 13.08 60.24
N TRP A 36 17.16 11.84 60.74
CA TRP A 36 16.12 10.92 60.28
C TRP A 36 14.71 11.44 60.55
N SER A 37 14.50 12.08 61.70
CA SER A 37 13.24 12.75 62.02
C SER A 37 12.83 13.79 60.96
N GLY A 38 13.72 14.74 60.63
CA GLY A 38 13.43 15.76 59.62
C GLY A 38 13.17 15.19 58.23
N ILE A 39 13.86 14.09 57.89
CA ILE A 39 13.64 13.34 56.64
C ILE A 39 12.25 12.70 56.61
N LEU A 40 11.84 12.01 57.67
CA LEU A 40 10.53 11.36 57.78
C LEU A 40 9.37 12.36 57.72
N ILE A 41 9.50 13.51 58.40
CA ILE A 41 8.51 14.59 58.33
C ILE A 41 8.38 15.11 56.90
N LYS A 42 9.50 15.43 56.24
CA LYS A 42 9.49 15.90 54.84
C LYS A 42 8.86 14.87 53.90
N ASP A 43 9.16 13.59 54.11
CA ASP A 43 8.66 12.50 53.26
C ASP A 43 7.17 12.26 53.42
N SER A 44 6.67 12.35 54.65
CA SER A 44 5.24 12.23 54.93
C SER A 44 4.43 13.34 54.27
N ILE A 45 4.90 14.59 54.33
CA ILE A 45 4.26 15.73 53.67
C ILE A 45 4.26 15.53 52.15
N LEU A 46 5.39 15.08 51.59
CA LEU A 46 5.51 14.83 50.16
C LEU A 46 4.60 13.67 49.72
N SER A 47 4.53 12.58 50.47
CA SER A 47 3.62 11.46 50.20
C SER A 47 2.16 11.92 50.20
N PHE A 48 1.77 12.75 51.18
CA PHE A 48 0.42 13.30 51.27
C PHE A 48 0.06 14.17 50.06
N ILE A 49 0.97 15.05 49.63
CA ILE A 49 0.80 15.87 48.43
C ILE A 49 0.64 14.98 47.19
N ILE A 50 1.45 13.94 47.05
CA ILE A 50 1.41 12.99 45.94
C ILE A 50 0.09 12.23 45.90
N ILE A 51 -0.38 11.71 47.04
CA ILE A 51 -1.66 10.98 47.14
C ILE A 51 -2.81 11.85 46.62
N ILE A 52 -2.89 13.10 47.06
CA ILE A 52 -3.96 14.03 46.63
C ILE A 52 -3.81 14.37 45.15
N SER A 53 -2.59 14.72 44.71
CA SER A 53 -2.33 15.17 43.34
C SER A 53 -2.60 14.07 42.32
N ILE A 54 -2.20 12.84 42.61
CA ILE A 54 -2.36 11.71 41.70
C ILE A 54 -3.82 11.36 41.47
N TYR A 55 -4.67 11.51 42.49
CA TYR A 55 -6.11 11.29 42.31
C TYR A 55 -6.69 12.24 41.26
N PHE A 56 -6.33 13.53 41.32
CA PHE A 56 -6.74 14.51 40.32
C PHE A 56 -6.13 14.24 38.94
N ILE A 57 -4.82 13.96 38.89
CA ILE A 57 -4.12 13.67 37.63
C ILE A 57 -4.76 12.46 36.94
N TYR A 58 -4.99 11.36 37.66
CA TYR A 58 -5.53 10.12 37.11
C TYR A 58 -6.90 10.33 36.45
N ASN A 59 -7.77 11.10 37.09
CA ASN A 59 -9.09 11.43 36.53
C ASN A 59 -9.00 12.34 35.29
N TYR A 60 -7.91 13.09 35.12
CA TYR A 60 -7.69 13.98 33.98
C TYR A 60 -6.92 13.33 32.82
N ILE A 61 -6.32 12.15 33.01
CA ILE A 61 -5.48 11.47 32.00
C ILE A 61 -6.17 11.32 30.64
N ASN A 62 -7.43 10.87 30.64
CA ASN A 62 -8.16 10.64 29.39
C ASN A 62 -8.40 11.95 28.64
N ASN A 63 -8.66 13.06 29.34
CA ASN A 63 -8.84 14.36 28.70
C ASN A 63 -7.51 14.86 28.10
N LEU A 64 -6.40 14.64 28.79
CA LEU A 64 -5.07 14.99 28.30
C LEU A 64 -4.72 14.17 27.03
N ALA A 65 -4.96 12.86 27.06
CA ALA A 65 -4.78 11.99 25.90
C ALA A 65 -5.65 12.42 24.71
N ASN A 66 -6.94 12.70 24.95
CA ASN A 66 -7.87 13.18 23.93
C ASN A 66 -7.41 14.51 23.29
N SER A 67 -6.83 15.43 24.06
CA SER A 67 -6.30 16.70 23.52
C SER A 67 -5.11 16.50 22.57
N LEU A 68 -4.38 15.40 22.76
CA LEU A 68 -3.24 15.00 21.92
C LEU A 68 -3.68 14.10 20.75
N GLY A 69 -4.99 13.94 20.53
CA GLY A 69 -5.57 13.12 19.47
C GLY A 69 -5.64 11.63 19.80
N GLY A 70 -5.24 11.21 21.00
CA GLY A 70 -5.26 9.82 21.44
C GLY A 70 -6.56 9.43 22.12
N SER A 71 -6.99 8.18 21.97
CA SER A 71 -8.08 7.61 22.78
C SER A 71 -7.93 6.09 22.91
N TRP A 72 -8.48 5.49 23.96
CA TRP A 72 -8.52 4.03 24.11
C TRP A 72 -9.24 3.33 22.95
N GLY A 73 -10.31 3.95 22.42
CA GLY A 73 -11.02 3.43 21.24
C GLY A 73 -10.11 3.39 20.01
N TYR A 74 -9.37 4.47 19.78
CA TYR A 74 -8.44 4.56 18.64
C TYR A 74 -7.27 3.58 18.77
N PHE A 75 -6.68 3.46 19.97
CA PHE A 75 -5.65 2.47 20.25
C PHE A 75 -6.13 1.03 20.03
N ASN A 76 -7.33 0.68 20.51
CA ASN A 76 -7.89 -0.65 20.33
C ASN A 76 -8.11 -0.97 18.85
N LEU A 77 -8.68 -0.04 18.07
CA LEU A 77 -8.88 -0.22 16.63
C LEU A 77 -7.54 -0.43 15.89
N TRP A 78 -6.54 0.38 16.20
CA TRP A 78 -5.21 0.24 15.63
C TRP A 78 -4.59 -1.12 15.99
N LEU A 79 -4.66 -1.54 17.26
CA LEU A 79 -4.06 -2.78 17.73
C LEU A 79 -4.75 -4.01 17.13
N THR A 80 -6.09 -4.03 17.06
CA THR A 80 -6.82 -5.13 16.43
C THR A 80 -6.51 -5.23 14.95
N ASN A 81 -6.46 -4.11 14.24
CA ASN A 81 -6.11 -4.11 12.82
C ASN A 81 -4.68 -4.61 12.58
N ALA A 82 -3.72 -4.16 13.40
CA ALA A 82 -2.33 -4.62 13.33
C ALA A 82 -2.21 -6.14 13.56
N ILE A 83 -2.90 -6.67 14.57
CA ILE A 83 -2.91 -8.12 14.85
C ILE A 83 -3.58 -8.90 13.71
N THR A 84 -4.76 -8.48 13.26
CA THR A 84 -5.50 -9.18 12.19
C THR A 84 -4.72 -9.19 10.89
N LEU A 85 -4.11 -8.07 10.52
CA LEU A 85 -3.26 -7.95 9.34
C LEU A 85 -2.05 -8.89 9.46
N SER A 86 -1.31 -8.84 10.57
CA SER A 86 -0.14 -9.70 10.81
C SER A 86 -0.45 -11.19 10.81
N VAL A 87 -1.58 -11.58 11.39
CA VAL A 87 -2.01 -12.99 11.43
C VAL A 87 -2.42 -13.46 10.04
N SER A 88 -3.15 -12.65 9.28
CA SER A 88 -3.58 -12.99 7.92
C SER A 88 -2.41 -13.06 6.93
N THR A 89 -1.46 -12.13 7.01
CA THR A 89 -0.22 -12.19 6.20
C THR A 89 0.62 -13.41 6.57
N LYS A 90 0.77 -13.72 7.86
CA LYS A 90 1.46 -14.93 8.32
C LYS A 90 0.76 -16.20 7.84
N ALA A 91 -0.57 -16.26 7.88
CA ALA A 91 -1.33 -17.40 7.37
C ALA A 91 -1.09 -17.61 5.87
N LEU A 92 -1.08 -16.53 5.07
CA LEU A 92 -0.75 -16.59 3.65
C LEU A 92 0.68 -17.09 3.41
N ILE A 93 1.66 -16.62 4.18
CA ILE A 93 3.05 -17.06 4.06
C ILE A 93 3.20 -18.54 4.41
N ILE A 94 2.50 -19.02 5.44
CA ILE A 94 2.50 -20.45 5.80
C ILE A 94 1.88 -21.26 4.66
N LEU A 95 0.75 -20.84 4.10
CA LEU A 95 0.13 -21.51 2.95
C LEU A 95 1.06 -21.54 1.75
N LEU A 96 1.69 -20.42 1.42
CA LEU A 96 2.66 -20.32 0.33
C LEU A 96 3.85 -21.25 0.56
N SER A 97 4.41 -21.26 1.77
CA SER A 97 5.52 -22.14 2.14
C SER A 97 5.15 -23.62 1.98
N SER A 98 3.91 -24.00 2.32
CA SER A 98 3.39 -25.36 2.18
C SER A 98 3.14 -25.81 0.74
N LEU A 99 2.92 -24.86 -0.18
CA LEU A 99 2.82 -25.12 -1.62
C LEU A 99 4.21 -25.26 -2.24
N LEU A 100 5.16 -24.43 -1.79
CA LEU A 100 6.54 -24.45 -2.28
C LEU A 100 7.28 -25.73 -1.93
N THR A 101 6.98 -26.38 -0.79
CA THR A 101 7.57 -27.70 -0.46
C THR A 101 7.26 -28.80 -1.48
N LYS A 102 6.27 -28.61 -2.35
CA LYS A 102 5.86 -29.57 -3.39
C LYS A 102 6.56 -29.37 -4.74
N VAL A 103 7.33 -28.30 -4.89
CA VAL A 103 7.99 -27.92 -6.17
C VAL A 103 9.49 -28.27 -6.09
N PRO A 104 10.10 -28.83 -7.16
CA PRO A 104 11.55 -28.96 -7.22
C PRO A 104 12.21 -27.56 -7.09
N LEU A 105 13.22 -27.43 -6.22
CA LEU A 105 13.81 -26.16 -5.73
C LEU A 105 13.01 -25.41 -4.63
N GLY A 106 11.92 -25.97 -4.13
CA GLY A 106 11.08 -25.37 -3.09
C GLY A 106 11.80 -24.98 -1.80
N SER A 107 12.81 -25.76 -1.39
CA SER A 107 13.61 -25.49 -0.18
C SER A 107 14.41 -24.19 -0.28
N GLN A 108 14.86 -23.83 -1.48
CA GLN A 108 15.61 -22.58 -1.74
C GLN A 108 14.66 -21.37 -1.77
N MET A 109 13.41 -21.56 -2.20
CA MET A 109 12.41 -20.50 -2.14
C MET A 109 11.91 -20.27 -0.71
N ILE A 110 11.81 -21.33 0.10
CA ILE A 110 11.41 -21.22 1.51
C ILE A 110 12.47 -20.46 2.34
N SER A 111 13.77 -20.64 2.06
CA SER A 111 14.82 -19.90 2.78
C SER A 111 14.77 -18.39 2.52
N MET A 112 14.23 -17.95 1.39
CA MET A 112 14.00 -16.51 1.10
C MET A 112 12.80 -15.94 1.87
N ILE A 113 11.82 -16.78 2.22
CA ILE A 113 10.60 -16.37 2.92
C ILE A 113 10.75 -16.48 4.45
N SER A 114 11.65 -17.35 4.92
CA SER A 114 11.89 -17.58 6.35
C SER A 114 12.10 -16.30 7.17
N PRO A 115 12.93 -15.32 6.74
CA PRO A 115 13.13 -14.09 7.51
C PRO A 115 11.85 -13.28 7.71
N ILE A 116 10.94 -13.31 6.74
CA ILE A 116 9.66 -12.60 6.82
C ILE A 116 8.73 -13.29 7.82
N ASN A 117 8.70 -14.63 7.79
CA ASN A 117 7.93 -15.42 8.76
C ASN A 117 8.44 -15.20 10.20
N ASP A 118 9.75 -15.13 10.39
CA ASP A 118 10.36 -14.88 11.70
C ASP A 118 10.05 -13.47 12.19
N ALA A 119 10.16 -12.46 11.31
CA ALA A 119 9.80 -11.08 11.62
C ALA A 119 8.32 -10.92 12.03
N LEU A 120 7.40 -11.52 11.26
CA LEU A 120 5.97 -11.55 11.59
C LEU A 120 5.69 -12.25 12.91
N THR A 121 6.45 -13.30 13.23
CA THR A 121 6.32 -14.00 14.51
C THR A 121 6.73 -13.09 15.67
N ALA A 122 7.87 -12.40 15.53
CA ALA A 122 8.34 -11.44 16.54
C ALA A 122 7.33 -10.29 16.72
N GLU A 123 6.76 -9.79 15.63
CA GLU A 123 5.73 -8.75 15.66
C GLU A 123 4.47 -9.20 16.39
N ILE A 124 3.93 -10.37 16.05
CA ILE A 124 2.73 -10.90 16.71
C ILE A 124 2.96 -11.05 18.22
N ILE A 125 4.15 -11.53 18.62
CA ILE A 125 4.52 -11.64 20.04
C ILE A 125 4.58 -10.25 20.68
N PHE A 126 5.16 -9.27 20.00
CA PHE A 126 5.23 -7.89 20.49
C PHE A 126 3.83 -7.26 20.64
N LEU A 127 2.97 -7.38 19.62
CA LEU A 127 1.59 -6.88 19.66
C LEU A 127 0.75 -7.57 20.74
N ALA A 128 0.95 -8.88 20.94
CA ALA A 128 0.33 -9.62 22.04
C ALA A 128 0.83 -9.13 23.41
N GLY A 129 2.12 -8.82 23.53
CA GLY A 129 2.69 -8.20 24.72
C GLY A 129 2.09 -6.82 25.01
N LEU A 130 1.96 -5.98 23.97
CA LEU A 130 1.28 -4.68 24.07
C LEU A 130 -0.19 -4.83 24.48
N TRP A 131 -0.89 -5.83 23.98
CA TRP A 131 -2.26 -6.13 24.40
C TRP A 131 -2.34 -6.49 25.89
N GLY A 132 -1.39 -7.27 26.39
CA GLY A 132 -1.28 -7.57 27.83
C GLY A 132 -1.04 -6.31 28.67
N ILE A 133 -0.15 -5.42 28.23
CA ILE A 133 0.13 -4.14 28.90
C ILE A 133 -1.11 -3.23 28.87
N TYR A 134 -1.80 -3.15 27.73
CA TYR A 134 -3.06 -2.44 27.60
C TYR A 134 -4.09 -2.94 28.62
N PHE A 135 -4.25 -4.26 28.75
CA PHE A 135 -5.16 -4.85 29.72
C PHE A 135 -4.79 -4.45 31.15
N ILE A 136 -3.50 -4.52 31.51
CA ILE A 136 -3.00 -4.11 32.83
C ILE A 136 -3.31 -2.63 33.10
N VAL A 137 -3.05 -1.75 32.14
CA VAL A 137 -3.17 -0.31 32.33
C VAL A 137 -4.63 0.15 32.32
N ASN A 138 -5.45 -0.36 31.39
CA ASN A 138 -6.83 0.09 31.24
C ASN A 138 -7.76 -0.57 32.27
N SER A 139 -7.59 -1.86 32.57
CA SER A 139 -8.46 -2.61 33.48
C SER A 139 -7.97 -2.58 34.93
N LEU A 140 -6.65 -2.71 35.15
CA LEU A 140 -6.03 -2.79 36.48
C LEU A 140 -5.28 -1.51 36.88
N GLY A 141 -5.30 -0.46 36.05
CA GLY A 141 -4.46 0.73 36.29
C GLY A 141 -4.75 1.41 37.61
N GLN A 142 -6.03 1.57 37.96
CA GLN A 142 -6.42 2.20 39.22
C GLN A 142 -5.95 1.39 40.45
N THR A 143 -6.00 0.06 40.40
CA THR A 143 -5.57 -0.77 41.54
C THR A 143 -4.05 -0.76 41.69
N ILE A 144 -3.31 -0.83 40.58
CA ILE A 144 -1.84 -0.77 40.57
C ILE A 144 -1.33 0.59 41.04
N LEU A 145 -1.97 1.68 40.61
CA LEU A 145 -1.61 3.02 41.04
C LEU A 145 -1.86 3.21 42.54
N MET A 146 -2.98 2.70 43.08
CA MET A 146 -3.25 2.74 44.52
C MET A 146 -2.28 1.88 45.33
N PHE A 147 -1.90 0.72 44.80
CA PHE A 147 -0.84 -0.10 45.39
C PHE A 147 0.51 0.63 45.37
N GLY A 148 0.83 1.32 44.28
CA GLY A 148 2.01 2.19 44.16
C GLY A 148 2.03 3.29 45.22
N LEU A 149 0.89 3.96 45.48
CA LEU A 149 0.74 4.96 46.55
C LEU A 149 0.99 4.37 47.95
N VAL A 150 0.51 3.16 48.21
CA VAL A 150 0.76 2.46 49.48
C VAL A 150 2.25 2.21 49.66
N LEU A 151 2.91 1.62 48.66
CA LEU A 151 4.36 1.37 48.70
C LEU A 151 5.17 2.67 48.84
N TYR A 152 4.72 3.74 48.19
CA TYR A 152 5.33 5.06 48.28
C TYR A 152 5.26 5.63 49.70
N SER A 153 4.17 5.35 50.42
CA SER A 153 3.89 5.85 51.76
C SER A 153 4.53 5.02 52.88
N ILE A 154 5.21 3.91 52.57
CA ILE A 154 5.84 3.05 53.57
C ILE A 154 6.96 3.83 54.32
N PRO A 155 7.00 3.76 55.66
CA PRO A 155 8.05 4.37 56.47
C PRO A 155 9.47 4.02 56.05
N PHE A 156 10.41 4.93 56.39
CA PHE A 156 11.85 4.77 56.12
C PHE A 156 12.24 4.60 54.64
N ARG A 157 11.32 4.91 53.72
CA ARG A 157 11.53 4.83 52.26
C ARG A 157 11.85 3.41 51.75
N VAL A 158 11.51 2.35 52.48
CA VAL A 158 11.89 0.98 52.12
C VAL A 158 11.38 0.58 50.74
N ALA A 159 10.14 0.95 50.41
CA ALA A 159 9.49 0.61 49.14
C ALA A 159 9.22 1.81 48.23
N ARG A 160 9.79 2.99 48.56
CA ARG A 160 9.44 4.25 47.89
C ARG A 160 9.77 4.25 46.41
N ASP A 161 10.92 3.68 46.03
CA ASP A 161 11.36 3.59 44.65
C ASP A 161 10.42 2.69 43.82
N ALA A 162 9.98 1.56 44.39
CA ALA A 162 9.02 0.67 43.75
C ALA A 162 7.63 1.32 43.60
N GLY A 163 7.16 2.02 44.64
CA GLY A 163 5.91 2.77 44.59
C GLY A 163 5.92 3.87 43.53
N ALA A 164 7.02 4.62 43.45
CA ALA A 164 7.23 5.66 42.44
C ALA A 164 7.23 5.09 41.00
N TRP A 165 7.79 3.90 40.81
CA TRP A 165 7.78 3.22 39.52
C TRP A 165 6.36 2.82 39.09
N PHE A 166 5.57 2.19 39.97
CA PHE A 166 4.19 1.82 39.65
C PHE A 166 3.31 3.02 39.33
N ILE A 167 3.44 4.10 40.11
CA ILE A 167 2.76 5.36 39.85
C ILE A 167 3.12 5.88 38.45
N SER A 168 4.41 5.95 38.15
CA SER A 168 4.89 6.51 36.88
C SER A 168 4.49 5.65 35.70
N PHE A 169 4.56 4.33 35.85
CA PHE A 169 4.18 3.37 34.81
C PHE A 169 2.72 3.56 34.41
N ILE A 170 1.80 3.61 35.39
CA ILE A 170 0.38 3.82 35.09
C ILE A 170 0.16 5.18 34.44
N LEU A 171 0.70 6.28 35.01
CA LEU A 171 0.48 7.61 34.45
C LEU A 171 0.98 7.72 32.99
N VAL A 172 2.20 7.26 32.73
CA VAL A 172 2.84 7.37 31.43
C VAL A 172 2.19 6.44 30.41
N PHE A 173 1.95 5.17 30.75
CA PHE A 173 1.34 4.24 29.79
C PHE A 173 -0.15 4.51 29.55
N SER A 174 -0.88 5.04 30.53
CA SER A 174 -2.28 5.42 30.32
C SER A 174 -2.42 6.54 29.30
N ILE A 175 -1.50 7.51 29.26
CA ILE A 175 -1.49 8.57 28.24
C ILE A 175 -0.83 8.05 26.96
N GLY A 176 0.35 7.43 27.10
CA GLY A 176 1.23 7.04 26.02
C GLY A 176 0.60 6.03 25.07
N LEU A 177 -0.05 4.98 25.57
CA LEU A 177 -0.67 3.98 24.70
C LEU A 177 -1.80 4.58 23.86
N GLN A 178 -2.62 5.47 24.44
CA GLN A 178 -3.72 6.11 23.70
C GLN A 178 -3.22 6.96 22.52
N ILE A 179 -2.05 7.58 22.64
CA ILE A 179 -1.45 8.46 21.63
C ILE A 179 -0.58 7.68 20.64
N MET A 180 -0.15 6.47 20.99
CA MET A 180 0.73 5.64 20.19
C MET A 180 0.32 5.53 18.71
N PRO A 181 -0.96 5.30 18.35
CA PRO A 181 -1.33 5.20 16.94
C PRO A 181 -1.11 6.52 16.19
N VAL A 182 -1.40 7.67 16.81
CA VAL A 182 -1.16 9.01 16.23
C VAL A 182 0.34 9.25 16.00
N PHE A 183 1.18 8.80 16.94
CA PHE A 183 2.63 8.90 16.80
C PHE A 183 3.14 8.04 15.64
N ILE A 184 2.65 6.80 15.54
CA ILE A 184 3.03 5.87 14.48
C ILE A 184 2.60 6.39 13.13
N THR A 185 1.34 6.82 12.96
CA THR A 185 0.87 7.34 11.68
C THR A 185 1.67 8.55 11.26
N ASN A 186 1.88 9.53 12.14
CA ASN A 186 2.64 10.74 11.77
C ASN A 186 4.09 10.46 11.38
N ILE A 187 4.77 9.52 12.05
CA ILE A 187 6.18 9.22 11.75
C ILE A 187 6.31 8.28 10.56
N ALA A 188 5.46 7.26 10.48
CA ALA A 188 5.49 6.31 9.38
C ALA A 188 4.97 6.94 8.08
N GLU A 189 3.94 7.80 8.13
CA GLU A 189 3.45 8.55 6.96
C GLU A 189 4.44 9.67 6.56
N SER A 190 5.20 10.27 7.49
CA SER A 190 6.29 11.20 7.15
C SER A 190 7.42 10.53 6.36
N SER A 191 7.46 9.20 6.36
CA SER A 191 8.34 8.40 5.50
C SER A 191 7.83 8.31 4.04
N GLY A 192 6.77 9.06 3.69
CA GLY A 192 6.27 9.20 2.33
C GLY A 192 5.13 8.25 1.94
N VAL A 193 4.55 7.52 2.88
CA VAL A 193 3.52 6.50 2.57
C VAL A 193 2.17 6.91 3.13
N ASN A 194 1.41 7.66 2.33
CA ASN A 194 -0.01 7.91 2.56
C ASN A 194 -0.80 6.61 2.37
N LEU A 195 -1.39 6.09 3.44
CA LEU A 195 -2.36 4.99 3.41
C LEU A 195 -3.72 5.50 2.92
N ASN A 196 -3.78 5.82 1.62
CA ASN A 196 -4.99 5.85 0.82
C ASN A 196 -4.56 5.95 -0.64
N ASN A 197 -4.47 4.78 -1.29
CA ASN A 197 -4.37 4.52 -2.74
C ASN A 197 -3.58 3.21 -2.95
N GLN A 198 -4.08 2.08 -2.45
CA GLN A 198 -3.33 0.80 -2.48
C GLN A 198 -2.91 0.33 -3.88
N ALA A 199 -3.47 0.89 -4.97
CA ALA A 199 -2.95 0.70 -6.32
C ALA A 199 -1.78 1.66 -6.64
N ILE A 200 -1.95 2.96 -6.40
CA ILE A 200 -0.98 4.00 -6.79
C ILE A 200 0.34 3.85 -6.01
N SER A 201 0.30 3.42 -4.74
CA SER A 201 1.51 3.20 -3.92
C SER A 201 2.24 1.88 -4.22
N MET A 202 1.65 0.98 -5.00
CA MET A 202 2.32 -0.24 -5.48
C MET A 202 2.97 -0.05 -6.85
N GLY A 203 2.96 1.17 -7.42
CA GLY A 203 3.44 1.39 -8.78
C GLY A 203 2.45 0.95 -9.87
N LEU A 204 1.19 0.64 -9.51
CA LEU A 204 0.20 0.03 -10.41
C LEU A 204 -1.07 0.90 -10.55
N THR A 205 -1.66 0.93 -11.72
CA THR A 205 -2.95 1.60 -11.99
C THR A 205 -3.80 0.68 -12.86
N PHE A 206 -5.05 0.47 -12.46
CA PHE A 206 -6.01 -0.32 -13.22
C PHE A 206 -6.95 0.63 -13.98
N ILE A 207 -7.13 0.39 -15.27
CA ILE A 207 -8.04 1.18 -16.11
C ILE A 207 -8.93 0.27 -16.94
N ASN A 208 -10.15 0.71 -17.21
CA ASN A 208 -10.98 0.14 -18.26
C ASN A 208 -10.75 0.95 -19.54
N ALA A 209 -10.27 0.31 -20.60
CA ALA A 209 -9.94 0.99 -21.85
C ALA A 209 -10.59 0.30 -23.05
N LYS A 210 -11.06 1.11 -24.01
CA LYS A 210 -11.63 0.65 -25.27
C LYS A 210 -10.84 1.22 -26.44
N ALA A 211 -10.62 0.43 -27.47
CA ALA A 211 -9.91 0.82 -28.68
C ALA A 211 -10.89 1.03 -29.84
N TYR A 212 -10.85 2.22 -30.44
CA TYR A 212 -11.73 2.63 -31.53
C TYR A 212 -10.94 3.15 -32.74
N TYR A 213 -11.51 3.00 -33.93
CA TYR A 213 -11.09 3.69 -35.14
C TYR A 213 -12.30 4.37 -35.78
N ARG A 214 -12.23 5.69 -36.00
CA ARG A 214 -13.30 6.48 -36.64
C ARG A 214 -14.72 6.08 -36.14
N ASP A 215 -14.88 6.04 -34.82
CA ASP A 215 -16.10 5.64 -34.07
C ASP A 215 -16.54 4.17 -34.16
N ASN A 216 -15.78 3.30 -34.85
CA ASN A 216 -15.97 1.85 -34.86
C ASN A 216 -15.01 1.16 -33.89
N PRO A 217 -15.43 0.09 -33.19
CA PRO A 217 -14.55 -0.65 -32.29
C PRO A 217 -13.48 -1.41 -33.07
N ILE A 218 -12.23 -1.39 -32.61
CA ILE A 218 -11.15 -2.21 -33.16
C ILE A 218 -11.28 -3.63 -32.60
N LYS A 219 -11.61 -4.60 -33.45
CA LYS A 219 -11.87 -5.97 -33.02
C LYS A 219 -10.64 -6.86 -33.09
N ASN A 220 -10.53 -7.81 -32.16
CA ASN A 220 -9.52 -8.87 -32.13
C ASN A 220 -8.05 -8.43 -32.32
N SER A 221 -7.72 -7.17 -32.01
CA SER A 221 -6.37 -6.62 -32.14
C SER A 221 -5.51 -6.93 -30.92
N LEU A 222 -4.20 -7.01 -31.12
CA LEU A 222 -3.24 -7.13 -30.03
C LEU A 222 -2.79 -5.72 -29.62
N ILE A 223 -2.98 -5.37 -28.36
CA ILE A 223 -2.55 -4.10 -27.82
C ILE A 223 -1.20 -4.29 -27.12
N TYR A 224 -0.16 -3.76 -27.72
CA TYR A 224 1.17 -3.71 -27.13
C TYR A 224 1.33 -2.44 -26.32
N VAL A 225 1.75 -2.59 -25.07
CA VAL A 225 1.98 -1.46 -24.17
C VAL A 225 3.48 -1.34 -23.91
N TYR A 226 4.00 -0.14 -24.11
CA TYR A 226 5.41 0.19 -23.89
C TYR A 226 5.55 1.28 -22.84
N THR A 227 6.68 1.27 -22.13
CA THR A 227 7.18 2.41 -21.36
C THR A 227 8.46 2.93 -21.99
N TYR A 228 8.72 4.23 -21.81
CA TYR A 228 9.93 4.86 -22.33
C TYR A 228 10.89 5.18 -21.18
N ASN A 229 12.02 4.48 -21.13
CA ASN A 229 13.13 4.77 -20.23
C ASN A 229 14.43 4.65 -21.03
N ASN A 230 14.78 5.72 -21.77
CA ASN A 230 15.85 5.78 -22.80
C ASN A 230 15.64 4.88 -24.04
N SER A 231 14.88 3.78 -23.91
CA SER A 231 14.37 2.92 -25.00
C SER A 231 12.91 2.53 -24.74
N TYR A 232 12.17 2.16 -25.79
CA TYR A 232 10.83 1.59 -25.66
C TYR A 232 10.94 0.15 -25.16
N ASN A 233 10.52 -0.08 -23.93
CA ASN A 233 10.49 -1.40 -23.32
C ASN A 233 9.04 -1.90 -23.29
N GLN A 234 8.80 -3.07 -23.86
CA GLN A 234 7.48 -3.69 -23.88
C GLN A 234 7.15 -4.21 -22.48
N ILE A 235 6.01 -3.77 -21.93
CA ILE A 235 5.61 -4.11 -20.56
C ILE A 235 4.42 -5.08 -20.50
N ALA A 236 3.55 -5.06 -21.50
CA ALA A 236 2.35 -5.91 -21.55
C ALA A 236 1.85 -6.12 -22.98
N ILE A 237 1.05 -7.19 -23.16
CA ILE A 237 0.29 -7.49 -24.37
C ILE A 237 -1.15 -7.85 -23.97
N TYR A 238 -2.11 -7.06 -24.42
CA TYR A 238 -3.55 -7.27 -24.23
C TYR A 238 -4.26 -7.60 -25.54
N LYS A 239 -5.53 -8.02 -25.46
CA LYS A 239 -6.37 -8.31 -26.63
C LYS A 239 -7.66 -7.49 -26.60
N THR A 240 -8.13 -7.01 -27.75
CA THR A 240 -9.47 -6.42 -27.85
C THR A 240 -10.57 -7.46 -28.11
N ASP A 241 -11.75 -7.24 -27.52
CA ASP A 241 -12.96 -7.99 -27.83
C ASP A 241 -13.72 -7.44 -29.06
N ASN A 242 -14.85 -8.05 -29.40
CA ASN A 242 -15.68 -7.60 -30.54
C ASN A 242 -16.33 -6.23 -30.33
N ASN A 243 -16.34 -5.71 -29.09
CA ASN A 243 -16.84 -4.38 -28.73
C ASN A 243 -15.70 -3.36 -28.59
N GLY A 244 -14.45 -3.76 -28.86
CA GLY A 244 -13.26 -2.92 -28.73
C GLY A 244 -12.73 -2.80 -27.30
N ASN A 245 -13.28 -3.50 -26.31
CA ASN A 245 -12.77 -3.50 -24.94
C ASN A 245 -11.42 -4.20 -24.88
N ILE A 246 -10.46 -3.60 -24.21
CA ILE A 246 -9.14 -4.21 -23.99
C ILE A 246 -9.23 -5.14 -22.79
N ILE A 247 -9.07 -6.44 -23.05
CA ILE A 247 -9.22 -7.50 -22.05
C ILE A 247 -7.85 -7.93 -21.53
N SER A 248 -7.71 -7.90 -20.20
CA SER A 248 -6.66 -8.58 -19.46
C SER A 248 -6.94 -10.09 -19.38
N PRO A 249 -5.93 -10.95 -19.59
CA PRO A 249 -6.08 -12.40 -19.41
C PRO A 249 -6.41 -12.80 -17.96
N ILE A 250 -6.15 -11.93 -16.98
CA ILE A 250 -6.31 -12.23 -15.54
C ILE A 250 -7.46 -11.41 -14.94
N TYR A 251 -7.54 -10.12 -15.27
CA TYR A 251 -8.45 -9.16 -14.63
C TYR A 251 -9.69 -8.83 -15.46
N GLY A 252 -9.88 -9.49 -16.62
CA GLY A 252 -11.05 -9.27 -17.46
C GLY A 252 -11.02 -7.89 -18.13
N ASN A 253 -11.99 -7.02 -17.82
CA ASN A 253 -12.16 -5.73 -18.50
C ASN A 253 -11.24 -4.61 -17.96
N GLU A 254 -10.42 -4.91 -16.96
CA GLU A 254 -9.45 -3.97 -16.39
C GLU A 254 -8.04 -4.34 -16.82
N ILE A 255 -7.29 -3.38 -17.32
CA ILE A 255 -5.87 -3.53 -17.66
C ILE A 255 -5.00 -2.83 -16.63
N SER A 256 -3.85 -3.44 -16.34
CA SER A 256 -2.86 -2.94 -15.38
C SER A 256 -1.78 -2.11 -16.09
N LEU A 257 -1.39 -0.99 -15.49
CA LEU A 257 -0.40 -0.04 -16.02
C LEU A 257 0.52 0.46 -14.91
N PRO A 258 1.72 0.97 -15.25
CA PRO A 258 2.56 1.68 -14.29
C PRO A 258 1.90 2.98 -13.83
N SER A 259 1.85 3.23 -12.52
CA SER A 259 1.24 4.46 -11.99
C SER A 259 2.11 5.71 -12.20
N GLU A 260 3.43 5.56 -12.22
CA GLU A 260 4.39 6.68 -12.19
C GLU A 260 4.96 7.05 -13.57
N VAL A 261 4.82 6.18 -14.58
CA VAL A 261 5.49 6.31 -15.89
C VAL A 261 4.44 6.39 -17.02
N PRO A 262 4.63 7.25 -18.04
CA PRO A 262 3.76 7.27 -19.21
C PRO A 262 3.73 5.92 -19.93
N SER A 263 2.53 5.54 -20.38
CA SER A 263 2.28 4.32 -21.14
C SER A 263 1.98 4.65 -22.59
N TYR A 264 2.59 3.92 -23.51
CA TYR A 264 2.45 4.07 -24.95
C TYR A 264 1.74 2.86 -25.54
N PHE A 265 0.61 3.09 -26.19
CA PHE A 265 -0.25 2.04 -26.72
C PHE A 265 -0.11 1.91 -28.23
N PHE A 266 0.09 0.68 -28.69
CA PHE A 266 0.07 0.32 -30.11
C PHE A 266 -0.91 -0.82 -30.33
N SER A 267 -1.86 -0.64 -31.24
CA SER A 267 -2.71 -1.72 -31.74
C SER A 267 -2.02 -2.38 -32.92
N VAL A 268 -1.77 -3.68 -32.83
CA VAL A 268 -1.14 -4.48 -33.89
C VAL A 268 -2.18 -5.41 -34.49
N ILE A 269 -2.37 -5.26 -35.81
CA ILE A 269 -3.27 -6.08 -36.63
C ILE A 269 -2.48 -6.46 -37.89
N ASP A 270 -2.41 -7.75 -38.21
CA ASP A 270 -1.76 -8.28 -39.41
C ASP A 270 -0.34 -7.73 -39.67
N ASP A 271 0.49 -7.71 -38.62
CA ASP A 271 1.87 -7.16 -38.61
C ASP A 271 1.98 -5.63 -38.79
N VAL A 272 0.89 -4.89 -38.69
CA VAL A 272 0.88 -3.41 -38.75
C VAL A 272 0.60 -2.83 -37.38
N ALA A 273 1.51 -1.99 -36.88
CA ALA A 273 1.37 -1.29 -35.61
C ALA A 273 0.76 0.11 -35.79
N PHE A 274 -0.44 0.32 -35.26
CA PHE A 274 -1.13 1.61 -35.20
C PHE A 274 -0.94 2.26 -33.83
N LYS A 275 -0.51 3.53 -33.83
CA LYS A 275 -0.45 4.34 -32.61
C LYS A 275 -1.86 4.64 -32.12
N LEU A 276 -2.11 4.44 -30.83
CA LEU A 276 -3.37 4.79 -30.19
C LEU A 276 -3.21 6.07 -29.36
N TYR A 277 -4.14 7.01 -29.52
CA TYR A 277 -4.20 8.27 -28.78
C TYR A 277 -5.17 8.18 -27.60
N PRO A 278 -4.87 8.84 -26.45
CA PRO A 278 -3.73 9.73 -26.20
C PRO A 278 -2.37 9.02 -26.13
N PHE A 279 -1.35 9.65 -26.72
CA PHE A 279 0.01 9.08 -26.87
C PHE A 279 1.06 10.10 -26.41
N PRO A 280 1.68 9.97 -25.22
CA PRO A 280 1.44 8.94 -24.20
C PRO A 280 0.15 9.14 -23.39
N LEU A 281 -0.34 8.06 -22.79
CA LEU A 281 -1.30 8.11 -21.70
C LEU A 281 -0.53 8.29 -20.38
N TYR A 282 -0.97 9.21 -19.53
CA TYR A 282 -0.37 9.49 -18.23
C TYR A 282 -1.25 8.94 -17.10
N PRO A 283 -0.89 7.78 -16.49
CA PRO A 283 -1.75 7.11 -15.53
C PRO A 283 -1.92 7.85 -14.19
N TYR A 284 -0.97 8.69 -13.80
CA TYR A 284 -1.04 9.49 -12.57
C TYR A 284 -2.13 10.58 -12.57
N ASN A 285 -2.62 11.00 -13.74
CA ASN A 285 -3.71 11.97 -13.86
C ASN A 285 -5.10 11.33 -13.73
N LEU A 286 -5.17 10.00 -13.64
CA LEU A 286 -6.43 9.28 -13.62
C LEU A 286 -6.93 9.22 -12.16
N SER A 287 -8.02 9.93 -11.87
CA SER A 287 -8.64 9.89 -10.55
C SER A 287 -9.44 8.59 -10.38
N PHE A 288 -9.10 7.78 -9.38
CA PHE A 288 -9.75 6.50 -9.01
C PHE A 288 -11.26 6.59 -8.67
N ARG A 289 -11.88 7.78 -8.72
CA ARG A 289 -13.22 7.99 -8.16
C ARG A 289 -14.39 7.62 -9.07
N ASN A 290 -14.17 7.16 -10.29
CA ASN A 290 -15.26 6.72 -11.18
C ASN A 290 -14.78 5.61 -12.12
N ASN A 291 -15.65 4.66 -12.44
CA ASN A 291 -15.53 3.71 -13.56
C ASN A 291 -15.44 4.47 -14.91
N GLN A 292 -14.39 5.26 -15.11
CA GLN A 292 -14.17 6.00 -16.34
C GLN A 292 -13.59 5.05 -17.37
N GLU A 293 -14.37 4.82 -18.43
CA GLU A 293 -13.89 4.12 -19.61
C GLU A 293 -12.99 5.07 -20.42
N TYR A 294 -11.75 4.66 -20.65
CA TYR A 294 -10.78 5.41 -21.45
C TYR A 294 -10.85 4.97 -22.91
N ILE A 295 -11.17 5.91 -23.79
CA ILE A 295 -11.25 5.66 -25.23
C ILE A 295 -9.87 5.93 -25.83
N LEU A 296 -9.24 4.87 -26.32
CA LEU A 296 -8.04 4.91 -27.14
C LEU A 296 -8.45 4.89 -28.61
N TYR A 297 -7.96 5.83 -29.42
CA TYR A 297 -8.38 5.91 -30.84
C TYR A 297 -7.22 6.02 -31.83
N THR A 298 -7.47 5.55 -33.05
CA THR A 298 -6.61 5.74 -34.22
C THR A 298 -7.44 6.19 -35.43
N ASN A 299 -6.90 7.07 -36.26
CA ASN A 299 -7.59 7.57 -37.46
C ASN A 299 -7.10 6.90 -38.74
N ASN A 300 -6.00 6.13 -38.66
CA ASN A 300 -5.33 5.54 -39.82
C ASN A 300 -6.03 4.31 -40.39
N ILE A 301 -6.90 3.67 -39.61
CA ILE A 301 -7.67 2.51 -40.07
C ILE A 301 -8.90 3.03 -40.83
N LEU A 302 -9.05 2.57 -42.07
CA LEU A 302 -10.16 2.90 -42.96
C LEU A 302 -11.27 1.85 -42.88
N TYR A 303 -10.90 0.58 -42.73
CA TYR A 303 -11.83 -0.53 -42.61
C TYR A 303 -11.17 -1.69 -41.88
N GLU A 304 -11.89 -2.28 -40.93
CA GLU A 304 -11.50 -3.50 -40.24
C GLU A 304 -12.73 -4.40 -40.06
N ASN A 305 -12.53 -5.70 -40.23
CA ASN A 305 -13.57 -6.70 -40.04
C ASN A 305 -13.01 -7.96 -39.37
N GLU A 306 -13.90 -8.71 -38.70
CA GLU A 306 -13.63 -9.95 -37.98
C GLU A 306 -13.03 -11.06 -38.85
N ASN A 307 -13.07 -10.91 -40.18
CA ASN A 307 -12.49 -11.83 -41.16
C ASN A 307 -11.03 -11.49 -41.52
N TYR A 308 -10.29 -10.76 -40.66
CA TYR A 308 -8.89 -10.36 -40.88
C TYR A 308 -8.70 -9.64 -42.21
N THR A 309 -9.58 -8.69 -42.50
CA THR A 309 -9.42 -7.76 -43.63
C THR A 309 -9.22 -6.37 -43.06
N LEU A 310 -8.06 -5.80 -43.33
CA LEU A 310 -7.63 -4.50 -42.81
C LEU A 310 -7.29 -3.59 -43.99
N ALA A 311 -7.97 -2.45 -44.09
CA ALA A 311 -7.57 -1.36 -44.98
C ALA A 311 -7.14 -0.17 -44.13
N PHE A 312 -5.95 0.36 -44.39
CA PHE A 312 -5.39 1.48 -43.64
C PHE A 312 -4.64 2.45 -44.55
N GLU A 313 -4.46 3.67 -44.06
CA GLU A 313 -3.70 4.71 -44.74
C GLU A 313 -2.36 4.97 -44.07
N GLY A 314 -1.33 5.13 -44.89
CA GLY A 314 -0.04 5.64 -44.46
C GLY A 314 0.06 7.15 -44.66
N ASN A 315 0.57 7.84 -43.63
CA ASN A 315 0.84 9.29 -43.57
C ASN A 315 -0.37 10.24 -43.43
N ASN A 316 -1.36 9.92 -42.59
CA ASN A 316 -2.55 10.77 -42.35
C ASN A 316 -3.15 11.26 -43.68
N GLY A 317 -3.40 10.32 -44.58
CA GLY A 317 -4.09 10.63 -45.82
C GLY A 317 -5.47 11.21 -45.52
N ASN A 318 -5.99 12.05 -46.41
CA ASN A 318 -7.38 12.44 -46.36
C ASN A 318 -8.24 11.38 -47.07
N TYR A 319 -8.09 10.10 -46.68
CA TYR A 319 -8.94 9.05 -47.22
C TYR A 319 -10.18 8.89 -46.36
N ASN A 320 -11.34 8.82 -47.00
CA ASN A 320 -12.60 8.45 -46.40
C ASN A 320 -13.03 7.09 -46.91
N SER A 321 -13.72 6.34 -46.06
CA SER A 321 -14.26 5.03 -46.38
C SER A 321 -15.76 4.99 -46.08
N PHE A 322 -16.50 4.24 -46.89
CA PHE A 322 -17.87 3.84 -46.57
C PHE A 322 -18.12 2.43 -47.07
N THR A 323 -19.05 1.75 -46.42
CA THR A 323 -19.40 0.36 -46.71
C THR A 323 -20.84 0.29 -47.21
N ASN A 324 -21.08 -0.49 -48.25
CA ASN A 324 -22.42 -0.79 -48.76
C ASN A 324 -22.54 -2.31 -48.96
N GLY A 325 -23.16 -3.00 -47.99
CA GLY A 325 -23.15 -4.46 -47.95
C GLY A 325 -21.73 -5.00 -47.78
N ASN A 326 -21.28 -5.84 -48.72
CA ASN A 326 -19.95 -6.46 -48.71
C ASN A 326 -18.90 -5.63 -49.47
N THR A 327 -19.30 -4.50 -50.05
CA THR A 327 -18.44 -3.66 -50.89
C THR A 327 -17.93 -2.48 -50.08
N VAL A 328 -16.61 -2.29 -50.08
CA VAL A 328 -15.93 -1.21 -49.36
C VAL A 328 -15.41 -0.22 -50.39
N TYR A 329 -15.73 1.05 -50.19
CA TYR A 329 -15.32 2.16 -51.05
C TYR A 329 -14.38 3.08 -50.29
N ILE A 330 -13.22 3.37 -50.87
CA ILE A 330 -12.20 4.25 -50.32
C ILE A 330 -11.90 5.34 -51.34
N TYR A 331 -11.97 6.60 -50.89
CA TYR A 331 -11.68 7.75 -51.74
C TYR A 331 -10.81 8.77 -51.02
N GLY A 332 -9.85 9.35 -51.74
CA GLY A 332 -8.94 10.34 -51.19
C GLY A 332 -7.82 10.68 -52.17
N ASN A 333 -6.88 11.51 -51.73
CA ASN A 333 -6.04 12.29 -52.65
C ASN A 333 -4.54 12.26 -52.28
N THR A 334 -4.18 11.93 -51.03
CA THR A 334 -2.80 12.03 -50.54
C THR A 334 -2.44 10.88 -49.62
N GLY A 335 -1.26 10.28 -49.78
CA GLY A 335 -0.77 9.17 -48.96
C GLY A 335 -0.74 7.86 -49.73
N TYR A 336 -0.74 6.72 -49.03
CA TYR A 336 -0.98 5.41 -49.64
C TYR A 336 -2.06 4.67 -48.87
N VAL A 337 -2.82 3.83 -49.57
CA VAL A 337 -3.78 2.92 -48.96
C VAL A 337 -3.23 1.51 -49.08
N GLU A 338 -3.19 0.77 -47.99
CA GLU A 338 -2.77 -0.63 -47.99
C GLU A 338 -3.90 -1.50 -47.46
N ILE A 339 -4.21 -2.55 -48.21
CA ILE A 339 -5.22 -3.55 -47.88
C ILE A 339 -4.49 -4.84 -47.57
N ARG A 340 -4.66 -5.37 -46.37
CA ARG A 340 -4.17 -6.69 -45.95
C ARG A 340 -5.35 -7.61 -45.73
N ALA A 341 -5.26 -8.82 -46.27
CA ALA A 341 -6.25 -9.85 -46.04
C ALA A 341 -5.61 -11.24 -46.15
N LEU A 342 -6.26 -12.24 -45.55
CA LEU A 342 -5.95 -13.64 -45.82
C LEU A 342 -6.29 -14.00 -47.28
N ASP A 343 -5.68 -15.07 -47.79
CA ASP A 343 -5.94 -15.55 -49.15
C ASP A 343 -7.45 -15.78 -49.37
N GLU A 344 -7.93 -15.35 -50.55
CA GLU A 344 -9.34 -15.43 -51.00
C GLU A 344 -10.37 -14.55 -50.25
N CYS A 345 -9.94 -13.70 -49.30
CA CYS A 345 -10.86 -12.85 -48.53
C CYS A 345 -11.27 -11.56 -49.23
N VAL A 346 -10.48 -11.10 -50.20
CA VAL A 346 -10.75 -9.88 -50.97
C VAL A 346 -10.83 -10.23 -52.45
N ASN A 347 -11.97 -9.91 -53.07
CA ASN A 347 -12.21 -10.11 -54.50
C ASN A 347 -12.66 -8.80 -55.16
N ASN A 348 -12.58 -8.77 -56.49
CA ASN A 348 -13.07 -7.67 -57.33
C ASN A 348 -12.51 -6.29 -56.93
N ILE A 349 -11.19 -6.20 -56.74
CA ILE A 349 -10.55 -4.91 -56.48
C ILE A 349 -10.59 -4.08 -57.77
N SER A 350 -11.29 -2.95 -57.73
CA SER A 350 -11.33 -1.96 -58.81
C SER A 350 -10.73 -0.65 -58.29
N TYR A 351 -9.90 0.01 -59.09
CA TYR A 351 -9.26 1.25 -58.66
C TYR A 351 -9.04 2.20 -59.84
N SER A 352 -9.03 3.50 -59.52
CA SER A 352 -8.71 4.58 -60.45
C SER A 352 -7.67 5.52 -59.84
N ASN A 353 -6.75 6.00 -60.67
CA ASN A 353 -5.66 6.89 -60.27
C ASN A 353 -4.74 6.31 -59.17
N PHE A 354 -4.51 4.99 -59.16
CA PHE A 354 -3.59 4.31 -58.26
C PHE A 354 -2.57 3.45 -59.03
N VAL A 355 -1.36 3.35 -58.49
CA VAL A 355 -0.38 2.30 -58.81
C VAL A 355 -0.46 1.24 -57.72
N GLU A 356 -0.76 0.01 -58.13
CA GLU A 356 -0.85 -1.15 -57.25
C GLU A 356 0.52 -1.84 -57.11
N THR A 357 0.84 -2.22 -55.88
CA THR A 357 1.96 -3.10 -55.54
C THR A 357 1.43 -4.23 -54.67
N LYS A 358 1.80 -5.47 -55.00
CA LYS A 358 1.33 -6.69 -54.33
C LYS A 358 2.49 -7.40 -53.64
N GLY A 359 2.23 -7.95 -52.46
CA GLY A 359 3.15 -8.86 -51.79
C GLY A 359 2.43 -9.77 -50.81
N THR A 360 3.23 -10.53 -50.04
CA THR A 360 2.74 -11.40 -48.97
C THR A 360 3.19 -10.89 -47.62
N TRP A 361 2.40 -11.17 -46.58
CA TRP A 361 2.74 -10.89 -45.19
C TRP A 361 2.60 -12.17 -44.37
N ASN A 362 3.39 -12.27 -43.29
CA ASN A 362 3.32 -13.38 -42.35
C ASN A 362 3.35 -12.82 -40.92
N PHE A 363 2.34 -13.16 -40.12
CA PHE A 363 2.23 -12.75 -38.72
C PHE A 363 1.71 -13.90 -37.86
N ASN A 364 2.47 -14.34 -36.86
CA ASN A 364 2.04 -15.36 -35.88
C ASN A 364 1.40 -16.61 -36.50
N ASN A 365 2.02 -17.17 -37.56
CA ASN A 365 1.56 -18.33 -38.36
C ASN A 365 0.31 -18.07 -39.22
N LEU A 366 -0.07 -16.80 -39.43
CA LEU A 366 -1.02 -16.41 -40.46
C LEU A 366 -0.26 -15.88 -41.67
N GLU A 367 -0.62 -16.37 -42.84
CA GLU A 367 -0.09 -15.90 -44.11
C GLU A 367 -1.22 -15.27 -44.92
N GLY A 368 -0.93 -14.14 -45.55
CA GLY A 368 -1.90 -13.43 -46.36
C GLY A 368 -1.23 -12.56 -47.42
N ILE A 369 -2.08 -11.85 -48.17
CA ILE A 369 -1.67 -10.95 -49.24
C ILE A 369 -1.90 -9.51 -48.79
N TYR A 370 -0.98 -8.63 -49.19
CA TYR A 370 -1.22 -7.19 -49.11
C TYR A 370 -1.22 -6.55 -50.51
N TYR A 371 -2.07 -5.55 -50.66
CA TYR A 371 -2.19 -4.69 -51.83
C TYR A 371 -1.97 -3.25 -51.39
N LYS A 372 -0.89 -2.63 -51.86
CA LYS A 372 -0.54 -1.25 -51.56
C LYS A 372 -0.78 -0.37 -52.78
N PHE A 373 -1.64 0.63 -52.62
CA PHE A 373 -2.08 1.57 -53.64
C PHE A 373 -1.49 2.95 -53.36
N THR A 374 -0.73 3.46 -54.33
CA THR A 374 -0.14 4.81 -54.28
C THR A 374 -0.74 5.69 -55.38
N PRO A 375 -1.26 6.89 -55.07
CA PRO A 375 -1.94 7.73 -56.05
C PRO A 375 -0.95 8.22 -57.11
N ILE A 376 -1.35 8.16 -58.39
CA ILE A 376 -0.51 8.60 -59.52
C ILE A 376 -0.32 10.12 -59.49
N ASN A 377 -1.38 10.86 -59.15
CA ASN A 377 -1.40 12.32 -59.03
C ASN A 377 -2.05 12.73 -57.72
N GLN A 378 -1.32 13.48 -56.88
CA GLN A 378 -1.76 13.92 -55.55
C GLN A 378 -2.87 15.00 -55.58
N SER A 379 -3.22 15.52 -56.76
CA SER A 379 -4.21 16.58 -56.96
C SER A 379 -5.58 16.08 -57.45
N SER A 380 -5.69 14.80 -57.82
CA SER A 380 -6.95 14.18 -58.27
C SER A 380 -7.47 13.22 -57.21
N ASN A 381 -8.79 13.16 -57.02
CA ASN A 381 -9.39 12.15 -56.16
C ASN A 381 -9.14 10.77 -56.76
N SER A 382 -8.47 9.92 -56.00
CA SER A 382 -8.30 8.49 -56.28
C SER A 382 -9.44 7.72 -55.62
N TYR A 383 -9.88 6.68 -56.29
CA TYR A 383 -11.03 5.87 -55.85
C TYR A 383 -10.65 4.40 -55.93
N LEU A 384 -11.02 3.65 -54.89
CA LEU A 384 -10.77 2.23 -54.74
C LEU A 384 -12.02 1.54 -54.19
N GLU A 385 -12.36 0.41 -54.77
CA GLU A 385 -13.49 -0.44 -54.38
C GLU A 385 -13.04 -1.89 -54.30
N PHE A 386 -13.48 -2.61 -53.27
CA PHE A 386 -13.24 -4.05 -53.15
C PHE A 386 -14.40 -4.76 -52.45
N ASN A 387 -14.60 -6.05 -52.76
CA ASN A 387 -15.58 -6.91 -52.10
C ASN A 387 -14.91 -7.80 -51.06
N VAL A 388 -15.56 -7.91 -49.90
CA VAL A 388 -15.13 -8.74 -48.77
C VAL A 388 -15.93 -10.05 -48.77
N ASN A 389 -15.22 -11.18 -48.74
CA ASN A 389 -15.80 -12.51 -48.60
C ASN A 389 -15.87 -12.96 -47.13
N ASN A 390 -16.71 -13.95 -46.85
CA ASN A 390 -16.74 -14.61 -45.55
C ASN A 390 -15.57 -15.60 -45.44
N CYS A 391 -14.51 -15.18 -44.77
CA CYS A 391 -13.38 -16.04 -44.46
C CYS A 391 -13.52 -16.69 -43.09
N THR A 392 -12.91 -17.86 -42.95
CA THR A 392 -12.84 -18.56 -41.66
C THR A 392 -11.98 -17.75 -40.69
N GLN A 393 -12.42 -17.61 -39.44
CA GLN A 393 -11.68 -16.90 -38.40
C GLN A 393 -10.55 -17.79 -37.87
N PRO A 394 -9.27 -17.54 -38.20
CA PRO A 394 -8.18 -18.24 -37.55
C PRO A 394 -8.06 -17.82 -36.07
N LYS A 395 -7.67 -18.78 -35.23
CA LYS A 395 -7.35 -18.54 -33.82
C LYS A 395 -5.89 -18.11 -33.69
N LEU A 396 -5.66 -16.86 -33.35
CA LEU A 396 -4.34 -16.36 -32.96
C LEU A 396 -3.85 -17.08 -31.69
N ASN A 397 -2.72 -17.76 -31.78
CA ASN A 397 -2.08 -18.42 -30.64
C ASN A 397 -1.00 -17.52 -30.03
N VAL A 398 -1.42 -16.49 -29.30
CA VAL A 398 -0.51 -15.51 -28.69
C VAL A 398 -0.51 -15.68 -27.17
N LYS A 399 0.69 -15.71 -26.58
CA LYS A 399 0.86 -15.67 -25.12
C LYS A 399 0.68 -14.23 -24.65
N TYR A 400 -0.48 -13.95 -24.05
CA TYR A 400 -0.77 -12.66 -23.42
C TYR A 400 0.08 -12.47 -22.17
N SER A 401 0.50 -11.23 -21.89
CA SER A 401 1.27 -10.90 -20.69
C SER A 401 0.71 -9.65 -20.06
N ASP A 402 0.32 -9.77 -18.79
CA ASP A 402 -0.25 -8.69 -18.00
C ASP A 402 0.87 -7.97 -17.23
N TYR A 403 0.84 -6.63 -17.21
CA TYR A 403 1.86 -5.84 -16.51
C TYR A 403 1.91 -6.17 -15.02
N ALA A 404 0.76 -6.30 -14.35
CA ALA A 404 0.69 -6.64 -12.93
C ALA A 404 1.30 -8.03 -12.65
N ASN A 405 1.19 -9.00 -13.56
CA ASN A 405 1.82 -10.31 -13.36
C ASN A 405 3.35 -10.27 -13.55
N ASN A 406 3.83 -9.48 -14.51
CA ASN A 406 5.27 -9.25 -14.71
C ASN A 406 5.87 -8.40 -13.56
N TYR A 407 5.11 -7.41 -13.08
CA TYR A 407 5.47 -6.53 -11.99
C TYR A 407 5.34 -7.20 -10.61
N LEU A 408 4.38 -8.11 -10.41
CA LEU A 408 4.18 -8.91 -9.20
C LEU A 408 4.74 -10.33 -9.34
N GLY A 409 5.66 -10.57 -10.27
CA GLY A 409 6.42 -11.83 -10.27
C GLY A 409 7.10 -12.03 -8.91
N ILE A 410 7.36 -13.28 -8.50
CA ILE A 410 7.95 -13.63 -7.19
C ILE A 410 9.26 -12.86 -6.91
N GLN A 411 9.97 -12.45 -7.95
CA GLN A 411 11.20 -11.63 -7.86
C GLN A 411 10.94 -10.16 -7.50
N ASN A 412 9.73 -9.63 -7.71
CA ASN A 412 9.34 -8.23 -7.49
C ASN A 412 8.32 -8.04 -6.35
N ILE A 413 7.58 -9.09 -5.94
CA ILE A 413 6.78 -9.08 -4.68
C ILE A 413 7.69 -8.85 -3.46
N LEU A 414 8.95 -9.28 -3.55
CA LEU A 414 9.99 -9.06 -2.56
C LEU A 414 10.81 -7.80 -2.85
N THR A 415 10.19 -6.76 -3.41
CA THR A 415 10.84 -5.45 -3.43
C THR A 415 11.06 -5.00 -1.97
N PRO A 416 12.27 -4.51 -1.62
CA PRO A 416 12.61 -4.10 -0.27
C PRO A 416 11.59 -3.15 0.38
N SER A 417 10.89 -2.34 -0.42
CA SER A 417 9.98 -1.28 0.01
C SER A 417 8.77 -1.74 0.81
N ILE A 418 8.12 -2.86 0.45
CA ILE A 418 6.92 -3.33 1.17
C ILE A 418 7.29 -3.97 2.50
N LEU A 419 8.34 -4.81 2.49
CA LEU A 419 8.87 -5.42 3.70
C LEU A 419 9.45 -4.34 4.64
N GLU A 420 10.20 -3.39 4.11
CA GLU A 420 10.75 -2.25 4.85
C GLU A 420 9.63 -1.40 5.45
N PHE A 421 8.57 -1.09 4.70
CA PHE A 421 7.41 -0.38 5.24
C PHE A 421 6.72 -1.16 6.35
N PHE A 422 6.50 -2.46 6.16
CA PHE A 422 5.85 -3.31 7.15
C PHE A 422 6.67 -3.40 8.44
N LEU A 423 7.98 -3.65 8.32
CA LEU A 423 8.93 -3.66 9.43
C LEU A 423 9.02 -2.30 10.12
N LEU A 424 8.99 -1.21 9.37
CA LEU A 424 9.10 0.14 9.90
C LEU A 424 7.83 0.57 10.64
N TYR A 425 6.66 0.38 10.02
CA TYR A 425 5.36 0.80 10.56
C TYR A 425 4.93 -0.02 11.77
N TYR A 426 5.07 -1.35 11.73
CA TYR A 426 4.51 -2.22 12.77
C TYR A 426 5.52 -2.75 13.78
N ILE A 427 6.82 -2.76 13.47
CA ILE A 427 7.84 -3.24 14.40
C ILE A 427 8.69 -2.09 14.92
N THR A 428 9.34 -1.33 14.04
CA THR A 428 10.42 -0.42 14.43
C THR A 428 9.87 0.81 15.15
N ILE A 429 8.91 1.52 14.57
CA ILE A 429 8.34 2.72 15.20
C ILE A 429 7.60 2.40 16.51
N PRO A 430 6.73 1.37 16.57
CA PRO A 430 6.08 0.97 17.82
C PRO A 430 7.08 0.61 18.92
N LEU A 431 8.18 -0.07 18.60
CA LEU A 431 9.20 -0.47 19.56
C LEU A 431 10.01 0.75 20.04
N ILE A 432 10.35 1.68 19.15
CA ILE A 432 10.97 2.97 19.52
C ILE A 432 10.05 3.73 20.49
N TYR A 433 8.77 3.84 20.15
CA TYR A 433 7.80 4.52 21.01
C TYR A 433 7.65 3.85 22.37
N PHE A 434 7.59 2.51 22.40
CA PHE A 434 7.55 1.75 23.64
C PHE A 434 8.80 1.97 24.51
N SER A 435 9.98 1.98 23.91
CA SER A 435 11.24 2.32 24.59
C SER A 435 11.22 3.75 25.16
N LEU A 436 10.65 4.70 24.41
CA LEU A 436 10.45 6.07 24.86
C LEU A 436 9.51 6.14 26.07
N LEU A 437 8.40 5.40 26.08
CA LEU A 437 7.51 5.31 27.25
C LEU A 437 8.20 4.72 28.47
N ILE A 438 9.03 3.70 28.30
CA ILE A 438 9.83 3.13 29.39
C ILE A 438 10.81 4.17 29.94
N SER A 439 11.50 4.90 29.06
CA SER A 439 12.44 5.95 29.45
C SER A 439 11.77 7.07 30.24
N ILE A 440 10.60 7.55 29.78
CA ILE A 440 9.79 8.54 30.49
C ILE A 440 9.33 7.99 31.85
N THR A 441 8.90 6.73 31.90
CA THR A 441 8.48 6.05 33.14
C THR A 441 9.62 6.05 34.16
N TYR A 442 10.83 5.68 33.77
CA TYR A 442 12.00 5.70 34.66
C TYR A 442 12.38 7.13 35.07
N GLY A 443 12.32 8.09 34.15
CA GLY A 443 12.58 9.50 34.43
C GLY A 443 11.63 10.07 35.48
N LEU A 444 10.33 9.82 35.32
CA LEU A 444 9.29 10.24 36.25
C LEU A 444 9.41 9.50 37.60
N ALA A 445 9.65 8.19 37.58
CA ALA A 445 9.83 7.40 38.79
C ALA A 445 11.03 7.90 39.60
N ARG A 446 12.12 8.30 38.93
CA ARG A 446 13.29 8.89 39.56
C ARG A 446 12.99 10.25 40.20
N LEU A 447 12.22 11.09 39.51
CA LEU A 447 11.78 12.39 40.02
C LEU A 447 10.93 12.21 41.29
N LEU A 448 10.01 11.25 41.29
CA LEU A 448 9.15 10.95 42.43
C LEU A 448 9.87 10.22 43.58
N GLY A 449 10.77 9.28 43.28
CA GLY A 449 11.51 8.48 44.28
C GLY A 449 12.66 9.22 44.96
N GLY A 450 13.24 10.25 44.31
CA GLY A 450 14.22 11.15 44.92
C GLY A 450 15.62 10.56 45.12
N ARG A 451 15.96 9.42 44.48
CA ARG A 451 17.27 8.77 44.59
C ARG A 451 18.12 8.97 43.31
N ARG A 452 19.41 9.31 43.48
CA ARG A 452 20.43 9.21 42.42
C ARG A 452 20.80 7.73 42.24
N GLY A 453 19.96 6.96 41.56
CA GLY A 453 20.29 5.61 41.11
C GLY A 453 21.22 5.67 39.90
N ILE A 454 22.31 4.90 39.96
CA ILE A 454 23.28 4.71 38.89
C ILE A 454 22.51 4.24 37.64
N ILE A 455 22.71 4.93 36.52
CA ILE A 455 22.22 4.50 35.21
C ILE A 455 22.77 3.08 35.00
N PRO A 456 21.94 2.03 34.81
CA PRO A 456 22.48 0.81 34.24
C PRO A 456 22.95 1.22 32.84
N ARG A 457 24.27 1.22 32.63
CA ARG A 457 24.82 1.32 31.28
C ARG A 457 24.19 0.18 30.50
N VAL A 458 23.23 0.52 29.65
CA VAL A 458 22.73 -0.37 28.62
C VAL A 458 23.93 -0.57 27.70
N ILE A 459 24.46 -1.80 27.72
CA ILE A 459 25.39 -2.32 26.71
C ILE A 459 24.54 -2.73 25.52
#